data_AF-A0A9E5PM31-F1
#
_entry.id   AF-A0A9E5PM31-F1
#
_cell.length_a   1.000
_cell.length_b   1.000
_cell.length_c   1.000
_cell.angle_alpha   90.00
_cell.angle_beta   90.00
_cell.angle_gamma   90.00
#
_symmetry.space_group_name_H-M   'P 1'
#
loop_
_entity.id
_entity.type
_entity.pdbx_description
1 polymer ?
#
loop_
_entity_poly.entity_id
_entity_poly.type
_entity_poly.pdbx_seq_one_letter_code
_entity_poly.pdbx_strand_id
1 'polypeptide(L)'
;MTGCTESSLGLIYRELDETVESLVPVVEALLQHIAPAEAVTCESDEAGYRLATRIRFPDGIGRGHVVAQLFRYRETVRLDVEISHNRMLARHDGRASDRRCYLNDFVATVSLPAKVDHLPPDFERSVLSGVRNAIHAVQRYNRAQAAPWNQITVAAAEPAMADLVLG
;
A
#
# COMPACT_ATOMS: atom_id res chain seq x y z
N MET A 1 -6.59 -16.35 42.99
CA MET A 1 -7.49 -16.80 41.90
C MET A 1 -7.17 -15.97 40.66
N THR A 2 -5.99 -16.20 40.04
CA THR A 2 -5.39 -15.32 39.01
C THR A 2 -4.87 -16.11 37.79
N GLY A 3 -5.15 -17.43 37.72
CA GLY A 3 -4.56 -18.32 36.71
C GLY A 3 -5.35 -18.51 35.41
N CYS A 4 -6.45 -17.78 35.19
CA CYS A 4 -7.27 -17.96 33.97
C CYS A 4 -6.98 -16.94 32.86
N THR A 5 -6.43 -15.76 33.17
CA THR A 5 -6.24 -14.68 32.19
C THR A 5 -4.99 -14.84 31.33
N GLU A 6 -3.90 -15.39 31.87
CA GLU A 6 -2.65 -15.59 31.13
C GLU A 6 -2.79 -16.67 30.04
N SER A 7 -3.54 -17.74 30.33
CA SER A 7 -3.84 -18.80 29.35
C SER A 7 -4.74 -18.32 28.20
N SER A 8 -5.66 -17.39 28.48
CA SER A 8 -6.56 -16.84 27.44
C SER A 8 -5.83 -15.94 26.46
N LEU A 9 -4.92 -15.08 26.94
CA LEU A 9 -4.16 -14.15 26.11
C LEU A 9 -3.19 -14.90 25.19
N GLY A 10 -2.50 -15.93 25.68
CA GLY A 10 -1.63 -16.77 24.87
C GLY A 10 -2.37 -17.49 23.73
N LEU A 11 -3.60 -17.94 23.99
CA LEU A 11 -4.46 -18.55 22.98
C LEU A 11 -4.86 -17.53 21.90
N ILE A 12 -5.31 -16.34 22.31
CA ILE A 12 -5.73 -15.27 21.38
C ILE A 12 -4.57 -14.87 20.47
N TYR A 13 -3.36 -14.67 21.01
CA TYR A 13 -2.22 -14.28 20.20
C TYR A 13 -1.86 -15.34 19.17
N ARG A 14 -1.88 -16.62 19.57
CA ARG A 14 -1.63 -17.72 18.65
C ARG A 14 -2.67 -17.78 17.53
N GLU A 15 -3.96 -17.63 17.86
CA GLU A 15 -5.02 -17.61 16.85
C GLU A 15 -4.86 -16.42 15.88
N LEU A 16 -4.40 -15.26 16.37
CA LEU A 16 -4.12 -14.10 15.54
C LEU A 16 -2.89 -14.32 14.65
N ASP A 17 -1.81 -14.94 15.15
CA ASP A 17 -0.63 -15.28 14.36
C ASP A 17 -0.99 -16.25 13.23
N GLU A 18 -1.77 -17.30 13.54
CA GLU A 18 -2.28 -18.25 12.54
C GLU A 18 -3.17 -17.55 11.49
N THR A 19 -3.93 -16.52 11.90
CA THR A 19 -4.75 -15.70 11.00
C THR A 19 -3.90 -14.79 10.12
N VAL A 20 -2.81 -14.23 10.65
CA VAL A 20 -1.87 -13.43 9.86
C VAL A 20 -1.25 -14.31 8.77
N GLU A 21 -0.71 -15.48 9.14
CA GLU A 21 -0.09 -16.40 8.20
C GLU A 21 -1.07 -16.87 7.11
N SER A 22 -2.32 -17.17 7.48
CA SER A 22 -3.34 -17.63 6.52
C SER A 22 -3.77 -16.55 5.51
N LEU A 23 -3.70 -15.28 5.90
CA LEU A 23 -4.08 -14.15 5.05
C LEU A 23 -2.97 -13.70 4.09
N VAL A 24 -1.70 -14.09 4.32
CA VAL A 24 -0.58 -13.70 3.44
C VAL A 24 -0.86 -14.04 1.96
N PRO A 25 -1.29 -15.26 1.57
CA PRO A 25 -1.60 -15.58 0.18
C PRO A 25 -2.77 -14.77 -0.39
N VAL A 26 -3.73 -14.38 0.46
CA VAL A 26 -4.89 -13.58 0.04
C VAL A 26 -4.44 -12.15 -0.29
N VAL A 27 -3.60 -11.57 0.55
CA VAL A 27 -3.01 -10.25 0.31
C VAL A 27 -2.08 -10.28 -0.90
N GLU A 28 -1.29 -11.34 -1.08
CA GLU A 28 -0.46 -11.55 -2.26
C GLU A 28 -1.32 -11.57 -3.54
N ALA A 29 -2.41 -12.33 -3.55
CA ALA A 29 -3.34 -12.38 -4.69
C ALA A 29 -3.96 -11.00 -5.01
N LEU A 30 -4.29 -10.21 -3.97
CA LEU A 30 -4.78 -8.84 -4.15
C LEU A 30 -3.72 -7.96 -4.82
N LEU A 31 -2.46 -8.03 -4.38
CA LEU A 31 -1.35 -7.27 -4.98
C LEU A 31 -1.07 -7.74 -6.42
N GLN A 32 -1.13 -9.05 -6.69
CA GLN A 32 -0.98 -9.59 -8.04
C GLN A 32 -2.10 -9.11 -8.97
N HIS A 33 -3.33 -8.95 -8.47
CA HIS A 33 -4.42 -8.36 -9.27
C HIS A 33 -4.12 -6.90 -9.62
N ILE A 34 -3.57 -6.12 -8.69
CA ILE A 34 -3.20 -4.72 -8.93
C ILE A 34 -2.13 -4.60 -10.01
N ALA A 35 -1.10 -5.44 -9.97
CA ALA A 35 0.01 -5.41 -10.91
C ALA A 35 0.34 -6.83 -11.45
N PRO A 36 -0.45 -7.35 -12.41
CA PRO A 36 -0.33 -8.75 -12.85
C PRO A 36 0.99 -9.14 -13.49
N ALA A 37 1.78 -8.15 -13.93
CA ALA A 37 3.06 -8.35 -14.60
C ALA A 37 4.27 -8.13 -13.67
N GLU A 38 4.05 -7.73 -12.42
CA GLU A 38 5.11 -7.45 -11.46
C GLU A 38 5.08 -8.54 -10.37
N ALA A 39 6.25 -8.88 -9.85
CA ALA A 39 6.34 -9.85 -8.75
C ALA A 39 5.93 -9.19 -7.43
N VAL A 40 5.29 -9.97 -6.56
CA VAL A 40 5.04 -9.57 -5.17
C VAL A 40 6.24 -10.01 -4.33
N THR A 41 6.85 -9.09 -3.62
CA THR A 41 7.85 -9.40 -2.58
C THR A 41 7.13 -9.54 -1.24
N CYS A 42 7.52 -10.51 -0.44
CA CYS A 42 6.99 -10.74 0.89
C CYS A 42 8.15 -10.82 1.89
N GLU A 43 8.15 -9.92 2.86
CA GLU A 43 9.11 -9.84 3.96
C GLU A 43 8.37 -10.10 5.27
N SER A 44 8.95 -10.90 6.17
CA SER A 44 8.41 -11.11 7.51
C SER A 44 9.37 -10.58 8.57
N ASP A 45 8.84 -9.96 9.60
CA ASP A 45 9.56 -9.50 10.79
C ASP A 45 8.75 -9.81 12.07
N GLU A 46 9.25 -9.34 13.22
CA GLU A 46 8.54 -9.53 14.51
C GLU A 46 7.20 -8.79 14.57
N ALA A 47 6.99 -7.77 13.73
CA ALA A 47 5.76 -6.99 13.68
C ALA A 47 4.71 -7.65 12.79
N GLY A 48 5.10 -8.40 11.74
CA GLY A 48 4.19 -9.17 10.90
C GLY A 48 4.75 -9.40 9.51
N TYR A 49 3.89 -9.24 8.49
CA TYR A 49 4.26 -9.41 7.09
C TYR A 49 4.12 -8.10 6.34
N ARG A 50 5.12 -7.81 5.52
CA ARG A 50 5.13 -6.69 4.58
C ARG A 50 5.19 -7.25 3.17
N LEU A 51 4.12 -7.07 2.43
CA LEU A 51 4.03 -7.42 1.02
C LEU A 51 4.14 -6.15 0.18
N ALA A 52 4.83 -6.21 -0.94
CA ALA A 52 4.92 -5.08 -1.85
C ALA A 52 4.94 -5.53 -3.31
N THR A 53 4.33 -4.73 -4.18
CA THR A 53 4.46 -4.89 -5.63
C THR A 53 4.73 -3.54 -6.27
N ARG A 54 5.53 -3.55 -7.34
CA ARG A 54 5.86 -2.34 -8.08
C ARG A 54 4.66 -1.89 -8.90
N ILE A 55 4.46 -0.57 -8.96
CA ILE A 55 3.50 0.04 -9.87
C ILE A 55 4.20 1.00 -10.83
N ARG A 56 3.58 1.22 -11.98
CA ARG A 56 4.05 2.16 -13.01
C ARG A 56 3.00 3.24 -13.21
N PHE A 57 3.45 4.48 -13.19
CA PHE A 57 2.59 5.59 -13.55
C PHE A 57 2.49 5.72 -15.07
N PRO A 58 1.34 6.09 -15.64
CA PRO A 58 1.13 6.00 -17.08
C PRO A 58 1.89 7.05 -17.90
N ASP A 59 2.40 8.10 -17.25
CA ASP A 59 3.28 9.11 -17.87
C ASP A 59 4.77 8.72 -17.79
N GLY A 60 5.10 7.58 -17.18
CA GLY A 60 6.48 7.09 -17.02
C GLY A 60 7.31 7.85 -16.00
N ILE A 61 6.72 8.80 -15.25
CA ILE A 61 7.45 9.66 -14.31
C ILE A 61 7.35 9.10 -12.89
N GLY A 62 8.51 8.89 -12.28
CA GLY A 62 8.64 8.38 -10.92
C GLY A 62 8.51 6.87 -10.83
N ARG A 63 8.63 6.38 -9.59
CA ARG A 63 8.49 4.99 -9.19
C ARG A 63 7.50 4.93 -8.05
N GLY A 64 6.77 3.83 -7.96
CA GLY A 64 5.87 3.58 -6.85
C GLY A 64 5.77 2.10 -6.54
N HIS A 65 5.32 1.81 -5.33
CA HIS A 65 4.96 0.49 -4.85
C HIS A 65 3.60 0.59 -4.18
N VAL A 66 2.81 -0.48 -4.31
CA VAL A 66 1.71 -0.72 -3.38
C VAL A 66 2.27 -1.60 -2.29
N VAL A 67 2.16 -1.14 -1.05
CA VAL A 67 2.69 -1.81 0.14
C VAL A 67 1.50 -2.22 0.99
N ALA A 68 1.48 -3.49 1.39
CA ALA A 68 0.51 -4.05 2.31
C ALA A 68 1.23 -4.54 3.57
N GLN A 69 0.83 -4.04 4.74
CA GLN A 69 1.35 -4.46 6.03
C GLN A 69 0.26 -5.22 6.78
N LEU A 70 0.53 -6.47 7.11
CA LEU A 70 -0.38 -7.37 7.80
C LEU A 70 0.23 -7.76 9.15
N PHE A 71 -0.40 -7.35 10.24
CA PHE A 71 0.17 -7.51 11.58
C PHE A 71 -0.90 -7.66 12.65
N ARG A 72 -0.49 -8.20 13.81
CA ARG A 72 -1.35 -8.22 15.00
C ARG A 72 -1.52 -6.82 15.56
N TYR A 73 -2.77 -6.43 15.81
CA TYR A 73 -3.09 -5.16 16.45
C TYR A 73 -4.19 -5.38 17.49
N ARG A 74 -3.81 -5.28 18.77
CA ARG A 74 -4.69 -5.57 19.91
C ARG A 74 -5.23 -7.01 19.79
N GLU A 75 -6.56 -7.17 19.75
CA GLU A 75 -7.25 -8.47 19.64
C GLU A 75 -7.70 -8.76 18.19
N THR A 76 -7.09 -8.11 17.21
CA THR A 76 -7.43 -8.22 15.79
C THR A 76 -6.17 -8.35 14.94
N VAL A 77 -6.35 -8.82 13.72
CA VAL A 77 -5.35 -8.66 12.65
C VAL A 77 -5.65 -7.37 11.91
N ARG A 78 -4.64 -6.54 11.69
CA ARG A 78 -4.78 -5.30 10.93
C ARG A 78 -4.02 -5.42 9.62
N LEU A 79 -4.69 -5.00 8.55
CA LEU A 79 -4.11 -4.86 7.22
C LEU A 79 -4.15 -3.39 6.83
N ASP A 80 -2.97 -2.81 6.59
CA ASP A 80 -2.79 -1.47 6.05
C ASP A 80 -2.26 -1.58 4.61
N VAL A 81 -2.89 -0.91 3.66
CA VAL A 81 -2.50 -0.88 2.25
C VAL A 81 -2.28 0.56 1.82
N GLU A 82 -1.12 0.87 1.24
CA GLU A 82 -0.78 2.21 0.77
C GLU A 82 -0.02 2.22 -0.55
N ILE A 83 -0.03 3.38 -1.22
CA ILE A 83 0.91 3.67 -2.30
C ILE A 83 2.08 4.49 -1.75
N SER A 84 3.28 3.93 -1.84
CA SER A 84 4.52 4.65 -1.61
C SER A 84 5.14 5.03 -2.96
N HIS A 85 5.47 6.32 -3.16
CA HIS A 85 6.01 6.80 -4.43
C HIS A 85 6.90 8.03 -4.26
N ASN A 86 7.76 8.29 -5.24
CA ASN A 86 8.71 9.42 -5.23
C ASN A 86 8.28 10.59 -6.15
N ARG A 87 6.99 10.74 -6.43
CA ARG A 87 6.49 11.80 -7.35
C ARG A 87 6.29 13.11 -6.61
N MET A 88 6.90 14.14 -7.15
CA MET A 88 6.80 15.53 -6.70
C MET A 88 6.07 16.35 -7.76
N LEU A 89 5.51 17.49 -7.37
CA LEU A 89 5.11 18.51 -8.33
C LEU A 89 6.37 19.04 -9.03
N ALA A 90 6.28 19.32 -10.33
CA ALA A 90 7.39 19.90 -11.07
C ALA A 90 7.41 21.43 -10.92
N ARG A 91 8.62 21.99 -10.90
CA ARG A 91 8.86 23.42 -11.06
C ARG A 91 8.74 23.83 -12.53
N HIS A 92 8.77 25.14 -12.79
CA HIS A 92 8.73 25.66 -14.17
C HIS A 92 9.91 25.21 -15.04
N ASP A 93 11.04 24.85 -14.43
CA ASP A 93 12.23 24.30 -15.12
C ASP A 93 12.16 22.77 -15.33
N GLY A 94 11.04 22.14 -14.96
CA GLY A 94 10.81 20.69 -15.07
C GLY A 94 11.42 19.85 -13.95
N ARG A 95 12.16 20.46 -13.01
CA ARG A 95 12.79 19.72 -11.90
C ARG A 95 11.78 19.44 -10.78
N ALA A 96 12.10 18.46 -9.93
CA ALA A 96 11.32 18.17 -8.73
C ALA A 96 11.26 19.38 -7.80
N SER A 97 10.05 19.72 -7.37
CA SER A 97 9.85 20.67 -6.27
C SER A 97 10.01 19.98 -4.91
N ASP A 98 9.96 20.78 -3.86
CA ASP A 98 9.83 20.36 -2.46
C ASP A 98 8.41 19.87 -2.12
N ARG A 99 7.44 20.02 -3.02
CA ARG A 99 6.04 19.64 -2.79
C ARG A 99 5.73 18.26 -3.38
N ARG A 100 5.27 17.35 -2.54
CA ARG A 100 4.82 16.01 -2.94
C ARG A 100 3.56 16.09 -3.80
N CYS A 101 3.42 15.15 -4.74
CA CYS A 101 2.21 14.98 -5.54
C CYS A 101 1.19 14.10 -4.79
N TYR A 102 0.41 14.69 -3.88
CA TYR A 102 -0.58 13.97 -3.06
C TYR A 102 -1.73 13.34 -3.87
N LEU A 103 -1.92 13.73 -5.13
CA LEU A 103 -2.93 13.13 -6.01
C LEU A 103 -2.70 11.64 -6.23
N ASN A 104 -1.45 11.18 -6.14
CA ASN A 104 -1.07 9.79 -6.36
C ASN A 104 -1.04 8.96 -5.06
N ASP A 105 -1.41 9.55 -3.91
CA ASP A 105 -1.48 8.83 -2.65
C ASP A 105 -2.76 7.99 -2.55
N PHE A 106 -2.63 6.85 -1.88
CA PHE A 106 -3.74 6.00 -1.50
C PHE A 106 -3.38 5.32 -0.18
N VAL A 107 -4.34 5.24 0.75
CA VAL A 107 -4.23 4.51 2.01
C VAL A 107 -5.58 3.88 2.33
N ALA A 108 -5.59 2.61 2.72
CA ALA A 108 -6.76 1.91 3.22
C ALA A 108 -6.35 0.96 4.36
N THR A 109 -7.22 0.85 5.37
CA THR A 109 -7.00 0.01 6.55
C THR A 109 -8.24 -0.83 6.80
N VAL A 110 -8.03 -2.08 7.22
CA VAL A 110 -9.09 -2.94 7.76
C VAL A 110 -8.59 -3.68 9.00
N SER A 111 -9.48 -3.90 9.96
CA SER A 111 -9.25 -4.77 11.11
C SER A 111 -10.13 -6.01 10.97
N LEU A 112 -9.51 -7.17 11.10
CA LEU A 112 -10.09 -8.48 10.88
C LEU A 112 -10.08 -9.26 12.20
N PRO A 113 -11.18 -9.94 12.55
CA PRO A 113 -11.17 -10.84 13.69
C PRO A 113 -10.27 -12.06 13.42
N ALA A 114 -9.90 -12.78 14.48
CA ALA A 114 -9.21 -14.04 14.36
C ALA A 114 -10.02 -15.06 13.53
N LYS A 115 -9.32 -16.04 12.93
CA LYS A 115 -9.88 -17.15 12.15
C LYS A 115 -10.59 -16.74 10.85
N VAL A 116 -10.29 -15.55 10.35
CA VAL A 116 -10.73 -15.10 9.01
C VAL A 116 -9.72 -15.57 7.97
N ASP A 117 -10.23 -16.03 6.83
CA ASP A 117 -9.46 -16.57 5.71
C ASP A 117 -9.65 -15.76 4.41
N HIS A 118 -10.40 -14.66 4.45
CA HIS A 118 -10.68 -13.81 3.30
C HIS A 118 -10.75 -12.34 3.69
N LEU A 119 -10.46 -11.45 2.74
CA LEU A 119 -10.67 -10.02 2.95
C LEU A 119 -12.14 -9.65 2.71
N PRO A 120 -12.67 -8.62 3.39
CA PRO A 120 -14.02 -8.13 3.10
C PRO A 120 -14.12 -7.69 1.63
N PRO A 121 -15.13 -8.14 0.86
CA PRO A 121 -15.24 -7.80 -0.56
C PRO A 121 -15.31 -6.29 -0.84
N ASP A 122 -15.88 -5.51 0.08
CA ASP A 122 -15.92 -4.05 -0.02
C ASP A 122 -14.54 -3.41 0.14
N PHE A 123 -13.71 -3.98 1.01
CA PHE A 123 -12.34 -3.54 1.21
C PHE A 123 -11.51 -3.83 -0.04
N GLU A 124 -11.57 -5.05 -0.58
CA GLU A 124 -10.85 -5.42 -1.82
C GLU A 124 -11.23 -4.50 -2.98
N ARG A 125 -12.54 -4.29 -3.20
CA ARG A 125 -13.04 -3.40 -4.26
C ARG A 125 -12.55 -1.96 -4.06
N SER A 126 -12.55 -1.48 -2.81
CA SER A 126 -12.04 -0.15 -2.47
C SER A 126 -10.55 -0.03 -2.78
N VAL A 127 -9.73 -1.02 -2.41
CA VAL A 127 -8.29 -1.05 -2.71
C VAL A 127 -8.02 -1.04 -4.21
N LEU A 128 -8.63 -1.96 -4.95
CA LEU A 128 -8.45 -2.05 -6.41
C LEU A 128 -8.83 -0.75 -7.12
N SER A 129 -10.00 -0.18 -6.77
CA SER A 129 -10.48 1.08 -7.34
C SER A 129 -9.61 2.26 -6.94
N GLY A 130 -9.26 2.36 -5.65
CA GLY A 130 -8.48 3.44 -5.08
C GLY A 130 -7.07 3.50 -5.66
N VAL A 131 -6.38 2.38 -5.73
CA VAL A 131 -5.05 2.27 -6.34
C VAL A 131 -5.08 2.66 -7.82
N ARG A 132 -6.05 2.15 -8.59
CA ARG A 132 -6.23 2.53 -9.99
C ARG A 132 -6.47 4.04 -10.13
N ASN A 133 -7.32 4.61 -9.29
CA ASN A 133 -7.62 6.03 -9.31
C ASN A 133 -6.39 6.89 -9.01
N ALA A 134 -5.59 6.49 -8.03
CA ALA A 134 -4.36 7.16 -7.63
C ALA A 134 -3.28 7.08 -8.73
N ILE A 135 -3.08 5.92 -9.36
CA ILE A 135 -2.14 5.75 -10.49
C ILE A 135 -2.48 6.71 -11.64
N HIS A 136 -3.77 6.88 -11.95
CA HIS A 136 -4.23 7.73 -13.05
C HIS A 136 -4.59 9.17 -12.64
N ALA A 137 -4.39 9.56 -11.38
CA ALA A 137 -4.96 10.78 -10.82
C ALA A 137 -4.50 12.06 -11.56
N VAL A 138 -3.21 12.18 -11.85
CA VAL A 138 -2.64 13.36 -12.54
C VAL A 138 -3.19 13.49 -13.96
N GLN A 139 -3.23 12.39 -14.72
CA GLN A 139 -3.77 12.41 -16.08
C GLN A 139 -5.28 12.68 -16.09
N ARG A 140 -6.03 12.15 -15.11
CA ARG A 140 -7.44 12.45 -14.95
C ARG A 140 -7.67 13.92 -14.62
N TYR A 141 -6.90 14.46 -13.68
CA TYR A 141 -6.95 15.86 -13.30
C TYR A 141 -6.68 16.76 -14.51
N ASN A 142 -5.56 16.53 -15.22
CA ASN A 142 -5.18 17.36 -16.37
C ASN A 142 -6.19 17.28 -17.52
N ARG A 143 -6.81 16.12 -17.77
CA ARG A 143 -7.88 15.99 -18.77
C ARG A 143 -9.16 16.75 -18.40
N ALA A 144 -9.42 16.92 -17.10
CA ALA A 144 -10.60 17.64 -16.63
C ALA A 144 -10.44 19.17 -16.66
N GLN A 145 -9.21 19.68 -16.83
CA GLN A 145 -8.95 21.12 -16.88
C GLN A 145 -9.10 21.67 -18.30
N ALA A 146 -9.97 22.67 -18.47
CA ALA A 146 -10.17 23.35 -19.75
C ALA A 146 -9.00 24.25 -20.16
N ALA A 147 -8.17 24.67 -19.20
CA ALA A 147 -7.10 25.63 -19.41
C ALA A 147 -5.72 25.06 -19.06
N PRO A 148 -4.70 25.28 -19.91
CA PRO A 148 -3.38 24.66 -19.74
C PRO A 148 -2.62 25.17 -18.51
N TRP A 149 -2.87 26.40 -18.03
CA TRP A 149 -2.21 26.93 -16.83
C TRP A 149 -2.65 26.27 -15.52
N ASN A 150 -3.76 25.53 -15.54
CA ASN A 150 -4.23 24.75 -14.39
C ASN A 150 -3.70 23.31 -14.39
N GLN A 151 -2.90 22.92 -15.38
CA GLN A 151 -2.34 21.57 -15.44
C GLN A 151 -1.29 21.38 -14.35
N ILE A 152 -1.28 20.20 -13.76
CA ILE A 152 -0.23 19.76 -12.85
C ILE A 152 0.81 18.99 -13.66
N THR A 153 2.05 19.44 -13.55
CA THR A 153 3.23 18.71 -14.01
C THR A 153 3.89 18.02 -12.83
N VAL A 154 4.46 16.85 -13.10
CA VAL A 154 5.13 16.02 -12.09
C VAL A 154 6.57 15.78 -12.48
N ALA A 155 7.40 15.56 -11.48
CA ALA A 155 8.79 15.12 -11.63
C ALA A 155 9.08 14.03 -10.59
N ALA A 156 10.09 13.20 -10.86
CA ALA A 156 10.57 12.24 -9.88
C ALA A 156 11.57 12.93 -8.95
N ALA A 157 11.41 12.75 -7.64
CA ALA A 157 12.51 13.02 -6.71
C ALA A 157 13.65 12.04 -7.01
N GLU A 158 14.89 12.52 -7.03
CA GLU A 158 16.05 11.64 -7.02
C GLU A 158 15.99 10.77 -5.76
N PRO A 159 16.18 9.45 -5.86
CA PRO A 159 16.22 8.62 -4.67
C PRO A 159 17.34 9.13 -3.77
N ALA A 160 17.03 9.36 -2.49
CA ALA A 160 18.10 9.48 -1.50
C ALA A 160 18.95 8.21 -1.62
N MET A 161 20.28 8.33 -1.65
CA MET A 161 21.21 7.20 -1.82
C MET A 161 21.01 6.02 -0.83
N ALA A 162 20.14 6.16 0.17
CA ALA A 162 19.77 5.13 1.13
C ALA A 162 18.86 4.00 0.57
N ASP A 163 18.11 4.23 -0.51
CA ASP A 163 17.19 3.22 -1.09
C ASP A 163 17.88 2.19 -2.01
N LEU A 164 19.21 2.20 -2.11
CA LEU A 164 20.01 1.26 -2.92
C LEU A 164 20.19 -0.13 -2.28
N VAL A 165 19.64 -0.38 -1.10
CA VAL A 165 19.87 -1.63 -0.33
C VAL A 165 18.81 -2.72 -0.60
N LEU A 166 17.72 -2.42 -1.32
CA LEU A 166 16.66 -3.40 -1.64
C LEU A 166 16.67 -3.82 -3.12
N GLY A 167 17.85 -4.09 -3.67
CA GLY A 167 18.05 -4.65 -5.01
C GLY A 167 18.30 -6.16 -4.99
#